data_AF-A0AAD4C4E1-F1
#
_entry.id   AF-A0AAD4C4E1-F1
#
_cell.length_a   1.000
_cell.length_b   1.000
_cell.length_c   1.000
_cell.angle_alpha   90.00
_cell.angle_beta   90.00
_cell.angle_gamma   90.00
#
_symmetry.space_group_name_H-M   'P 1'
#
loop_
_entity.id
_entity.type
_entity.pdbx_description
1 polymer ?
#
loop_
_entity_poly.entity_id
_entity_poly.type
_entity_poly.pdbx_seq_one_letter_code
_entity_poly.pdbx_strand_id
1 'polypeptide(L)' 'MALPTTEELKGVIVDILTRARDEGRLSELTVRIVLRDLATHYGIEQDVFQSKTYKPFIKATVYATVVRQSFSVSVGCQA' A
#
# COMPACT_ATOMS: atom_id res chain seq x y z
N MET A 1 8.69 -4.42 21.25
CA MET A 1 8.86 -3.84 19.90
C MET A 1 8.11 -2.52 19.86
N ALA A 2 8.75 -1.45 19.39
CA ALA A 2 8.05 -0.21 19.09
C ALA A 2 7.25 -0.38 17.80
N LEU A 3 6.05 0.18 17.75
CA LEU A 3 5.24 0.18 16.53
C LEU A 3 5.86 1.16 15.52
N PRO A 4 5.84 0.84 14.22
CA PRO A 4 6.37 1.74 13.20
C PRO A 4 5.58 3.05 13.15
N THR A 5 6.28 4.14 12.86
CA THR A 5 5.66 5.43 12.58
C THR A 5 4.87 5.38 11.27
N THR A 6 3.99 6.37 11.06
CA THR A 6 3.23 6.48 9.80
C THR A 6 4.12 6.67 8.58
N GLU A 7 5.27 7.35 8.72
CA GLU A 7 6.22 7.54 7.62
C GLU A 7 6.94 6.24 7.24
N GLU A 8 7.38 5.44 8.22
CA GLU A 8 7.95 4.11 7.97
C GLU A 8 6.92 3.18 7.32
N LEU A 9 5.68 3.19 7.83
CA LEU A 9 4.57 2.46 7.23
C LEU A 9 4.32 2.88 5.79
N LYS A 10 4.35 4.19 5.50
CA LYS A 10 4.17 4.71 4.15
C LYS A 10 5.23 4.18 3.19
N GLY A 11 6.49 4.20 3.60
CA GLY A 11 7.61 3.67 2.81
C GLY A 11 7.38 2.21 2.43
N VAL A 12 7.07 1.37 3.42
CA VAL A 12 6.82 -0.06 3.18
C VAL A 12 5.57 -0.30 2.31
N ILE A 13 4.49 0.47 2.52
CA ILE A 13 3.29 0.38 1.66
C ILE A 13 3.65 0.73 0.22
N VAL A 14 4.41 1.81 -0.02
CA VAL A 14 4.83 2.21 -1.36
C VAL A 14 5.71 1.13 -2.01
N ASP A 15 6.60 0.50 -1.26
CA ASP A 15 7.44 -0.59 -1.76
C ASP A 15 6.62 -1.82 -2.16
N ILE A 16 5.64 -2.23 -1.33
CA ILE A 16 4.71 -3.33 -1.64
C ILE A 16 3.95 -3.02 -2.93
N LEU A 17 3.42 -1.81 -3.07
CA LEU A 17 2.65 -1.39 -4.23
C LEU A 17 3.51 -1.30 -5.49
N THR A 18 4.76 -0.84 -5.36
CA THR A 18 5.71 -0.75 -6.47
C THR A 18 6.11 -2.14 -6.97
N ARG A 19 6.46 -3.07 -6.06
CA ARG A 19 6.77 -4.46 -6.45
C ARG A 19 5.61 -5.14 -7.15
N ALA A 20 4.40 -5.00 -6.60
CA ALA A 20 3.22 -5.59 -7.22
C ALA A 20 2.89 -4.95 -8.59
N ARG A 21 3.22 -3.67 -8.80
CA ARG A 21 3.15 -3.05 -10.13
C ARG A 21 4.15 -3.70 -11.08
N ASP A 22 5.41 -3.84 -10.66
CA ASP A 22 6.47 -4.42 -11.48
C ASP A 22 6.17 -5.88 -11.82
N GLU A 23 5.48 -6.60 -10.94
CA GLU A 23 4.98 -7.97 -11.15
C GLU A 23 3.68 -8.02 -11.99
N GLY A 24 3.07 -6.89 -12.34
CA GLY A 24 1.79 -6.84 -13.07
C GLY A 24 0.57 -7.25 -12.24
N ARG A 25 0.70 -7.29 -10.91
CA ARG A 25 -0.29 -7.78 -9.93
C ARG A 25 -0.97 -6.65 -9.15
N LEU A 26 -0.84 -5.40 -9.62
CA LEU A 26 -1.43 -4.23 -8.95
C LEU A 26 -2.96 -4.32 -8.83
N SER A 27 -3.63 -4.97 -9.78
CA SER A 27 -5.08 -5.22 -9.75
C SER A 27 -5.50 -6.26 -8.71
N GLU A 28 -4.59 -7.14 -8.30
CA GLU A 28 -4.83 -8.16 -7.27
C GLU A 28 -4.62 -7.61 -5.86
N LEU A 29 -3.95 -6.46 -5.72
CA LEU A 29 -3.68 -5.85 -4.43
C LEU A 29 -4.96 -5.35 -3.77
N THR A 30 -5.21 -5.87 -2.58
CA THR A 30 -6.27 -5.40 -1.69
C THR A 30 -5.67 -4.86 -0.40
N VAL A 31 -6.42 -4.02 0.31
CA VAL A 31 -6.01 -3.55 1.66
C VAL A 31 -5.68 -4.72 2.58
N ARG A 32 -6.36 -5.87 2.45
CA ARG A 32 -6.05 -7.08 3.24
C ARG A 32 -4.68 -7.67 2.92
N ILE A 33 -4.28 -7.72 1.65
CA ILE A 33 -2.97 -8.22 1.23
C ILE A 33 -1.88 -7.29 1.75
N VAL A 34 -2.05 -5.97 1.57
CA VAL A 34 -1.09 -4.96 2.08
C VAL A 34 -0.93 -5.09 3.60
N LEU A 35 -2.03 -5.24 4.34
CA LEU A 35 -1.98 -5.43 5.79
C LEU A 35 -1.21 -6.71 6.20
N ARG A 36 -1.41 -7.81 5.49
CA ARG A 36 -0.70 -9.07 5.73
C ARG A 36 0.79 -8.95 5.45
N ASP A 37 1.15 -8.30 4.36
CA ASP A 37 2.53 -8.13 3.93
C ASP A 37 3.27 -7.16 4.87
N LEU A 38 2.58 -6.13 5.38
CA LEU A 38 3.08 -5.29 6.48
C LEU A 38 3.32 -6.10 7.76
N ALA A 39 2.36 -6.92 8.18
CA ALA A 39 2.50 -7.82 9.34
C ALA A 39 3.73 -8.72 9.21
N THR A 40 3.91 -9.30 8.02
CA THR A 40 5.06 -10.15 7.70
C THR A 40 6.37 -9.36 7.74
N HIS A 41 6.40 -8.16 7.17
CA HIS A 41 7.58 -7.30 7.14
C HIS A 41 8.06 -6.90 8.54
N TYR A 42 7.13 -6.53 9.42
CA TYR A 42 7.45 -6.09 10.79
C TYR A 42 7.51 -7.25 11.79
N GLY A 43 7.16 -8.48 11.38
CA GLY A 43 7.10 -9.64 12.27
C GLY A 43 6.06 -9.50 13.39
N ILE A 44 4.94 -8.82 13.12
CA ILE A 44 3.88 -8.57 14.10
C ILE A 44 2.51 -9.02 13.57
N GLU A 45 1.54 -9.15 14.47
CA GLU A 45 0.18 -9.56 14.10
C GLU A 45 -0.54 -8.50 13.26
N GLN A 46 -1.32 -8.95 12.26
CA GLN A 46 -2.09 -8.08 11.37
C GLN A 46 -3.04 -7.16 12.13
N ASP A 47 -3.58 -7.62 13.27
CA ASP A 47 -4.55 -6.90 14.08
C ASP A 47 -4.00 -5.61 14.68
N VAL A 48 -2.68 -5.50 14.85
CA VAL A 48 -2.02 -4.28 15.28
C VAL A 48 -2.26 -3.14 14.28
N PHE A 49 -2.28 -3.46 12.98
CA PHE A 49 -2.54 -2.49 11.91
C PHE A 49 -4.03 -2.23 11.68
N GLN A 50 -4.92 -3.00 12.34
CA GLN A 50 -6.37 -2.76 12.30
C GLN A 50 -6.83 -1.68 13.28
N SER A 51 -5.90 -1.05 14.02
CA SER A 51 -6.19 0.03 14.96
C SER A 51 -6.82 1.26 14.28
N LYS A 52 -7.50 2.09 15.07
CA LYS A 52 -8.13 3.34 14.60
C LYS A 52 -7.13 4.33 13.99
N THR A 53 -5.84 4.19 14.28
CA THR A 53 -4.77 5.05 13.76
C THR A 53 -4.26 4.54 12.42
N TYR A 54 -3.91 3.24 12.34
CA TYR A 54 -3.25 2.68 11.16
C TYR A 54 -4.21 2.30 10.04
N LYS A 55 -5.39 1.74 10.37
CA LYS A 55 -6.37 1.29 9.38
C LYS A 55 -6.80 2.38 8.39
N PRO A 56 -7.22 3.59 8.82
CA PRO A 56 -7.59 4.64 7.87
C PRO A 56 -6.39 5.14 7.05
N PHE A 57 -5.20 5.22 7.66
CA PHE A 57 -3.98 5.65 6.98
C PHE A 57 -3.55 4.68 5.87
N ILE A 58 -3.52 3.37 6.17
CA ILE A 58 -3.17 2.31 5.22
C ILE A 58 -4.18 2.30 4.08
N LYS A 59 -5.48 2.35 4.41
CA LYS A 59 -6.55 2.43 3.40
C LYS A 59 -6.34 3.63 2.47
N ALA A 60 -6.18 4.83 3.03
CA ALA A 60 -5.99 6.06 2.25
C ALA A 60 -4.74 5.98 1.35
N THR A 61 -3.62 5.45 1.85
CA THR A 61 -2.36 5.33 1.10
C THR A 61 -2.48 4.34 -0.06
N VAL A 62 -3.12 3.19 0.17
CA VAL A 62 -3.37 2.19 -0.88
C VAL A 62 -4.29 2.77 -1.95
N TYR A 63 -5.41 3.40 -1.58
CA TYR A 63 -6.30 4.03 -2.56
C TYR A 63 -5.61 5.16 -3.33
N ALA A 64 -4.88 6.05 -2.65
CA ALA A 64 -4.18 7.15 -3.30
C ALA A 64 -3.17 6.64 -4.32
N THR A 65 -2.52 5.50 -4.08
CA THR A 65 -1.51 4.97 -4.98
C THR A 65 -2.11 4.17 -6.14
N VAL A 66 -3.13 3.34 -5.87
CA VAL A 66 -3.82 2.56 -6.91
C VAL A 66 -4.63 3.48 -7.84
N VAL A 67 -5.39 4.43 -7.27
CA VAL A 67 -6.26 5.34 -8.04
C VAL A 67 -5.44 6.39 -8.81
N ARG A 68 -4.38 6.96 -8.21
CA ARG A 68 -3.56 7.97 -8.90
C ARG A 68 -2.82 7.38 -10.11
N GLN A 69 -2.59 6.07 -10.15
CA GLN A 69 -2.03 5.40 -11.32
C GLN A 69 -3.06 5.04 -12.39
N SER A 70 -4.34 4.89 -12.05
CA SER A 70 -5.43 4.79 -13.05
C SER A 70 -5.56 6.03 -13.93
N PHE A 71 -5.04 7.19 -13.49
CA PHE A 71 -5.07 8.45 -14.23
C PHE A 71 -3.80 8.77 -15.05
N SER A 72 -2.76 7.92 -15.02
CA SER A 72 -1.55 8.12 -15.84
C SER A 72 -1.51 7.31 -17.14
N VAL A 73 -2.67 6.81 -17.60
CA VAL A 73 -2.82 6.18 -18.91
C VAL A 73 -3.93 6.89 -19.69
N SER A 74 -3.70 8.14 -20.12
CA SER A 74 -4.37 8.82 -21.25
C SER A 74 -3.95 10.30 -21.39
N VAL A 75 -2.67 10.59 -21.63
CA VAL A 75 -2.28 11.81 -22.37
C VAL A 75 -0.89 11.57 -22.96
N GLY A 76 -0.84 11.14 -24.21
CA GLY A 76 0.43 10.83 -24.87
C GLY A 76 0.31 10.22 -26.26
N CYS A 77 -0.64 10.68 -27.07
CA CYS A 77 -0.70 10.51 -28.53
C CYS A 77 -1.84 11.46 -28.96
N GLN A 78 -1.68 12.47 -29.81
CA GLN A 78 -1.05 12.50 -31.13
C GLN A 78 -0.52 13.92 -31.41
N ALA A 79 0.61 14.01 -32.10
CA ALA A 79 1.05 15.19 -32.84
C ALA A 79 1.07 14.83 -34.33
#